data_AF-A0A947WZJ5-F1
#
_entry.id   AF-A0A947WZJ5-F1
#
_cell.length_a   1.000
_cell.length_b   1.000
_cell.length_c   1.000
_cell.angle_alpha   90.00
_cell.angle_beta   90.00
_cell.angle_gamma   90.00
#
_symmetry.space_group_name_H-M   'P 1'
#
loop_
_entity.id
_entity.type
_entity.pdbx_description
1 polymer ?
#
loop_
_entity_poly.entity_id
_entity_poly.type
_entity_poly.pdbx_seq_one_letter_code
_entity_poly.pdbx_strand_id
1 'polypeptide(L)'
;MSDKVYYQIISDELASNKTDPAIWTQALAISDADIDKTKAAYIRLRYRDLLRTPSLNTVPATNSNPIQPSFTQGNTELDRLRAELKRKLAITKKSSLYITLGLGADASDATVASTIAEREVDNQIASATSISEFNYAKRVLGDPSLREQYDRKLLESVNNEMTRRNNLVDYEDLPKATTWLSGHKGSVVIGVLSLVLLGYLGLDFFKAKNSHSIQKEVVDIQRDFANATTETDRVETYADIDIKQSAAEIAMERQRQEYELRTRTLDQQRYEQERRYETEQERLRLQREQAEERRLQQEKRAEEMSLQKEKRYWSCVNQQLTIPNVTTHAAYSRCGAYR
;
A
#
# COMPACT_ATOMS: atom_id res chain seq x y z
N MET A 1 -18.68 21.39 27.43
CA MET A 1 -19.95 21.00 26.75
C MET A 1 -20.65 20.00 27.65
N SER A 2 -21.98 20.06 27.81
CA SER A 2 -22.71 19.05 28.59
C SER A 2 -22.87 17.76 27.77
N ASP A 3 -22.76 16.60 28.39
CA ASP A 3 -22.90 15.27 27.75
C ASP A 3 -24.15 15.15 26.86
N LYS A 4 -25.23 15.85 27.25
CA LYS A 4 -26.47 15.96 26.47
C LYS A 4 -26.28 16.44 25.03
N VAL A 5 -25.31 17.32 24.78
CA VAL A 5 -25.02 17.87 23.44
C VAL A 5 -24.42 16.79 22.53
N TYR A 6 -23.52 15.95 23.05
CA TYR A 6 -22.92 14.87 22.26
C TYR A 6 -23.95 13.80 21.89
N TYR A 7 -24.83 13.42 22.82
CA TYR A 7 -25.90 12.47 22.52
C TYR A 7 -26.90 13.02 21.51
N GLN A 8 -27.16 14.33 21.51
CA GLN A 8 -28.02 14.95 20.50
C GLN A 8 -27.39 14.84 19.10
N ILE A 9 -26.10 15.17 18.96
CA ILE A 9 -25.38 15.05 17.67
C ILE A 9 -25.44 13.61 17.14
N ILE A 10 -25.15 12.63 18.01
CA ILE A 10 -25.17 11.21 17.63
C ILE A 10 -26.59 10.76 17.24
N SER A 11 -27.61 11.24 17.96
CA SER A 11 -29.01 10.96 17.64
C SER A 11 -29.39 11.49 16.26
N ASP A 12 -28.97 12.72 15.94
CA ASP A 12 -29.26 13.36 14.65
C ASP A 12 -28.52 12.65 13.49
N GLU A 13 -27.29 12.18 13.71
CA GLU A 13 -26.53 11.35 12.75
C GLU A 13 -27.27 10.03 12.46
N LEU A 14 -27.74 9.35 13.50
CA LEU A 14 -28.48 8.08 13.36
C LEU A 14 -29.84 8.28 12.69
N ALA A 15 -30.56 9.37 13.02
CA ALA A 15 -31.84 9.68 12.40
C ALA A 15 -31.71 10.07 10.92
N SER A 16 -30.63 10.79 10.56
CA SER A 16 -30.35 11.20 9.18
C SER A 16 -29.62 10.16 8.34
N ASN A 17 -29.28 9.00 8.93
CA ASN A 17 -28.49 7.93 8.32
C ASN A 17 -27.14 8.41 7.75
N LYS A 18 -26.57 9.47 8.35
CA LYS A 18 -25.27 10.05 8.01
C LYS A 18 -24.23 9.61 9.05
N THR A 19 -24.07 8.30 9.19
CA THR A 19 -23.10 7.72 10.14
C THR A 19 -21.68 7.77 9.56
N ASP A 20 -20.68 7.90 10.42
CA ASP A 20 -19.29 7.77 10.02
C ASP A 20 -19.02 6.32 9.57
N PRO A 21 -18.63 6.08 8.30
CA PRO A 21 -18.47 4.73 7.77
C PRO A 21 -17.42 3.90 8.52
N ALA A 22 -16.36 4.53 9.04
CA ALA A 22 -15.29 3.82 9.73
C ALA A 22 -15.75 3.37 11.12
N ILE A 23 -16.39 4.26 11.87
CA ILE A 23 -16.94 3.94 13.20
C ILE A 23 -18.11 2.95 13.06
N TRP A 24 -18.93 3.09 12.03
CA TRP A 24 -20.03 2.17 11.74
C TRP A 24 -19.54 0.75 11.42
N THR A 25 -18.50 0.63 10.58
CA THR A 25 -17.90 -0.67 10.25
C THR A 25 -17.31 -1.34 11.50
N GLN A 26 -16.67 -0.57 12.38
CA GLN A 26 -16.18 -1.08 13.65
C GLN A 26 -17.32 -1.52 14.58
N ALA A 27 -18.40 -0.75 14.66
CA ALA A 27 -19.57 -1.11 15.43
C ALA A 27 -20.23 -2.40 14.92
N LEU A 28 -20.29 -2.59 13.59
CA LEU A 28 -20.82 -3.78 12.94
C LEU A 28 -20.00 -5.03 13.30
N ALA A 29 -18.67 -4.90 13.30
CA ALA A 29 -17.76 -5.98 13.65
C ALA A 29 -17.86 -6.41 15.13
N ILE A 30 -18.22 -5.49 16.03
CA ILE A 30 -18.39 -5.78 17.47
C ILE A 30 -19.75 -6.42 17.76
N SER A 31 -20.73 -6.22 16.87
CA SER A 31 -22.14 -6.49 17.17
C SER A 31 -22.69 -7.70 16.44
N ASP A 32 -21.83 -8.52 15.81
CA ASP A 32 -22.21 -9.68 15.00
C ASP A 32 -23.33 -9.39 13.99
N ALA A 33 -23.29 -8.20 13.37
CA ALA A 33 -24.27 -7.71 12.39
C ALA A 33 -25.73 -7.53 12.90
N ASP A 34 -25.98 -7.57 14.21
CA ASP A 34 -27.26 -7.18 14.80
C ASP A 34 -27.40 -5.64 14.77
N ILE A 35 -28.46 -5.13 14.14
CA ILE A 35 -28.64 -3.70 13.87
C ILE A 35 -28.78 -2.89 15.16
N ASP A 36 -29.49 -3.40 16.16
CA ASP A 36 -29.74 -2.65 17.40
C ASP A 36 -28.50 -2.65 18.29
N LYS A 37 -27.77 -3.77 18.33
CA LYS A 37 -26.46 -3.84 18.98
C LYS A 37 -25.42 -2.95 18.26
N THR A 38 -25.45 -2.91 16.93
CA THR A 38 -24.58 -2.05 16.12
C THR A 38 -24.82 -0.58 16.42
N LYS A 39 -26.08 -0.14 16.51
CA LYS A 39 -26.41 1.24 16.91
C LYS A 39 -25.92 1.55 18.32
N ALA A 40 -26.10 0.64 19.28
CA ALA A 40 -25.60 0.83 20.64
C ALA A 40 -24.06 0.91 20.70
N ALA A 41 -23.36 0.06 19.94
CA ALA A 41 -21.90 0.08 19.83
C ALA A 41 -21.41 1.37 19.13
N TYR A 42 -22.10 1.81 18.09
CA TYR A 42 -21.82 3.06 17.38
C TYR A 42 -21.92 4.27 18.32
N ILE A 43 -22.99 4.37 19.11
CA ILE A 43 -23.16 5.46 20.08
C ILE A 43 -21.97 5.55 21.04
N ARG A 44 -21.50 4.41 21.56
CA ARG A 44 -20.36 4.36 22.49
C ARG A 44 -19.05 4.79 21.83
N LEU A 45 -18.77 4.28 20.63
CA LEU A 45 -17.54 4.60 19.90
C LEU A 45 -17.53 6.06 19.44
N ARG A 46 -18.65 6.56 18.92
CA ARG A 46 -18.80 7.93 18.44
C ARG A 46 -18.73 8.93 19.59
N TYR A 47 -19.31 8.62 20.74
CA TYR A 47 -19.17 9.44 21.95
C TYR A 47 -17.71 9.59 22.37
N ARG A 48 -16.94 8.49 22.36
CA ARG A 48 -15.51 8.53 22.68
C ARG A 48 -14.70 9.34 21.66
N ASP A 49 -15.07 9.27 20.39
CA ASP A 49 -14.44 10.03 19.31
C ASP A 49 -14.67 11.55 19.46
N LEU A 50 -15.91 11.95 19.77
CA LEU A 50 -16.28 13.36 20.06
C LEU A 50 -15.60 13.90 21.32
N LEU A 51 -15.37 13.06 22.33
CA LEU A 51 -14.59 13.44 23.52
C LEU A 51 -13.09 13.62 23.21
N ARG A 52 -12.56 12.87 22.24
CA ARG A 52 -11.14 12.92 21.84
C ARG A 52 -10.82 14.10 20.92
N THR A 53 -11.84 14.70 20.30
CA THR A 53 -11.72 15.82 19.36
C THR A 53 -12.31 17.13 19.93
N PRO A 54 -11.85 17.64 21.09
CA PRO A 54 -12.44 18.84 21.68
C PRO A 54 -12.12 20.15 20.94
N SER A 55 -11.32 20.15 19.88
CA SER A 55 -10.73 21.37 19.30
C SER A 55 -11.30 21.85 17.95
N LEU A 56 -12.45 21.34 17.48
CA LEU A 56 -12.98 21.75 16.16
C LEU A 56 -14.43 22.23 16.08
N ASN A 57 -15.16 22.35 17.20
CA ASN A 57 -16.56 22.80 17.16
C ASN A 57 -16.81 24.08 17.98
N THR A 58 -16.29 25.21 17.50
CA THR A 58 -17.04 26.47 17.57
C THR A 58 -18.07 26.46 16.45
N VAL A 59 -19.31 26.15 16.80
CA VAL A 59 -20.49 26.54 16.02
C VAL A 59 -20.54 28.07 16.02
N PRO A 60 -20.87 28.73 14.90
CA PRO A 60 -21.70 29.90 14.97
C PRO A 60 -23.05 29.63 14.32
N ALA A 61 -24.07 30.02 15.07
CA ALA A 61 -25.44 30.15 14.64
C ALA A 61 -25.54 30.95 13.35
N THR A 62 -26.48 30.52 12.52
CA THR A 62 -27.32 31.30 11.62
C THR A 62 -27.17 32.82 11.80
N ASN A 63 -26.50 33.47 10.85
CA ASN A 63 -26.84 34.83 10.44
C ASN A 63 -26.36 35.09 9.01
N SER A 64 -27.34 35.40 8.17
CA SER A 64 -27.22 35.94 6.83
C SER A 64 -26.47 37.26 6.81
N ASN A 65 -25.30 37.33 6.16
CA ASN A 65 -24.93 38.37 5.18
C ASN A 65 -23.47 38.23 4.67
N PRO A 66 -23.15 38.81 3.50
CA PRO A 66 -22.15 38.27 2.60
C PRO A 66 -20.79 39.00 2.67
N ILE A 67 -19.77 38.28 2.21
CA ILE A 67 -18.44 38.74 1.77
C ILE A 67 -17.52 39.26 2.88
N GLN A 68 -16.64 38.37 3.35
CA GLN A 68 -15.20 38.59 3.29
C GLN A 68 -14.46 37.24 3.40
N PRO A 69 -13.50 36.94 2.51
CA PRO A 69 -12.75 35.70 2.56
C PRO A 69 -11.73 35.77 3.70
N SER A 70 -12.00 35.02 4.77
CA SER A 70 -10.96 34.66 5.75
C SER A 70 -9.92 33.81 5.03
N PHE A 71 -8.74 34.38 4.77
CA PHE A 71 -7.56 33.64 4.32
C PHE A 71 -7.19 32.59 5.36
N THR A 72 -7.58 31.34 5.09
CA THR A 72 -7.16 30.15 5.81
C THR A 72 -5.69 29.87 5.51
N GLN A 73 -4.82 29.95 6.52
CA GLN A 73 -3.40 29.62 6.40
C GLN A 73 -3.13 28.21 5.81
N GLY A 74 -4.07 27.26 5.96
CA GLY A 74 -3.97 25.92 5.38
C GLY A 74 -4.01 25.86 3.84
N ASN A 75 -4.63 26.83 3.16
CA ASN A 75 -4.67 26.84 1.70
C ASN A 75 -3.29 27.15 1.11
N THR A 76 -2.47 27.94 1.81
CA THR A 76 -1.16 28.37 1.29
C THR A 76 -0.15 27.23 1.18
N GLU A 77 -0.17 26.26 2.11
CA GLU A 77 0.71 25.09 2.04
C GLU A 77 0.26 24.14 0.92
N LEU A 78 -1.04 23.92 0.80
CA LEU A 78 -1.64 23.06 -0.21
C LEU A 78 -1.39 23.63 -1.63
N ASP A 79 -1.57 24.93 -1.81
CA ASP A 79 -1.32 25.62 -3.07
C ASP A 79 0.16 25.55 -3.46
N ARG A 80 1.06 25.70 -2.47
CA ARG A 80 2.50 25.54 -2.67
C ARG A 80 2.85 24.11 -3.09
N LEU A 81 2.27 23.11 -2.44
CA LEU A 81 2.46 21.70 -2.77
C LEU A 81 2.00 21.40 -4.19
N ARG A 82 0.83 21.89 -4.59
CA ARG A 82 0.25 21.70 -5.93
C ARG A 82 1.05 22.42 -7.02
N ALA A 83 1.56 23.62 -6.75
CA ALA A 83 2.47 24.34 -7.65
C ALA A 83 3.79 23.59 -7.84
N GLU A 84 4.35 23.03 -6.76
CA GLU A 84 5.56 22.20 -6.82
C GLU A 84 5.32 20.93 -7.64
N LEU A 85 4.20 20.24 -7.41
CA LEU A 85 3.79 19.07 -8.18
C LEU A 85 3.69 19.36 -9.67
N LYS A 86 3.04 20.45 -10.06
CA LYS A 86 2.93 20.86 -11.47
C LYS A 86 4.30 20.98 -12.11
N ARG A 87 5.23 21.68 -11.45
CA ARG A 87 6.60 21.87 -11.93
C ARG A 87 7.32 20.53 -12.09
N LYS A 88 7.21 19.64 -11.10
CA LYS A 88 7.88 18.34 -11.11
C LYS A 88 7.28 17.37 -12.13
N LEU A 89 5.96 17.33 -12.29
CA LEU A 89 5.28 16.52 -13.30
C LEU A 89 5.62 16.99 -14.73
N ALA A 90 5.76 18.30 -14.95
CA ALA A 90 6.19 18.84 -16.24
C ALA A 90 7.60 18.36 -16.62
N ILE A 91 8.50 18.19 -15.64
CA ILE A 91 9.86 17.71 -15.84
C ILE A 91 9.88 16.19 -16.05
N THR A 92 9.14 15.42 -15.24
CA THR A 92 9.18 13.95 -15.29
C THR A 92 8.32 13.34 -16.39
N LYS A 93 7.35 14.09 -16.92
CA LYS A 93 6.35 13.63 -17.91
C LYS A 93 5.58 12.38 -17.47
N LYS A 94 5.38 12.22 -16.15
CA LYS A 94 4.70 11.07 -15.56
C LYS A 94 3.18 11.18 -15.78
N SER A 95 2.54 10.06 -16.11
CA SER A 95 1.08 9.99 -16.16
C SER A 95 0.50 10.23 -14.77
N SER A 96 -0.54 11.07 -14.69
CA SER A 96 -1.23 11.42 -13.44
C SER A 96 -2.73 11.55 -13.70
N LEU A 97 -3.54 11.50 -12.63
CA LEU A 97 -4.99 11.68 -12.74
C LEU A 97 -5.38 13.09 -13.21
N TYR A 98 -4.48 14.06 -13.07
CA TYR A 98 -4.68 15.39 -13.63
C TYR A 98 -4.66 15.37 -15.16
N ILE A 99 -3.84 14.52 -15.77
CA ILE A 99 -3.75 14.37 -17.23
C ILE A 99 -5.03 13.73 -17.78
N THR A 100 -5.64 12.78 -17.05
CA THR A 100 -6.90 12.17 -17.50
C THR A 100 -8.03 13.19 -17.57
N LEU A 101 -8.03 14.21 -16.70
CA LEU A 101 -8.96 15.34 -16.76
C LEU A 101 -8.50 16.48 -17.68
N GLY A 102 -7.26 16.46 -18.16
CA GLY A 102 -6.67 17.55 -18.96
C GLY A 102 -6.35 18.80 -18.14
N LEU A 103 -6.17 18.65 -16.82
CA LEU A 103 -5.91 19.74 -15.89
C LEU A 103 -4.46 19.73 -15.40
N GLY A 104 -4.00 20.87 -14.89
CA GLY A 104 -2.78 20.96 -14.11
C GLY A 104 -3.01 20.54 -12.64
N ALA A 105 -1.97 20.07 -11.96
CA ALA A 105 -2.04 19.75 -10.53
C ALA A 105 -2.38 20.98 -9.65
N ASP A 106 -2.15 22.19 -10.16
CA ASP A 106 -2.48 23.48 -9.53
C ASP A 106 -3.93 23.93 -9.74
N ALA A 107 -4.75 23.15 -10.44
CA ALA A 107 -6.15 23.49 -10.66
C ALA A 107 -6.91 23.62 -9.33
N SER A 108 -7.73 24.66 -9.20
CA SER A 108 -8.58 24.83 -8.01
C SER A 108 -9.60 23.69 -7.88
N ASP A 109 -10.09 23.42 -6.67
CA ASP A 109 -11.09 22.38 -6.45
C ASP A 109 -12.39 22.66 -7.23
N ALA A 110 -12.74 23.94 -7.39
CA ALA A 110 -13.87 24.37 -8.22
C ALA A 110 -13.67 24.02 -9.70
N THR A 111 -12.46 24.22 -10.24
CA THR A 111 -12.11 23.87 -11.62
C THR A 111 -12.12 22.36 -11.84
N VAL A 112 -11.65 21.59 -10.85
CA VAL A 112 -11.69 20.13 -10.91
C VAL A 112 -13.13 19.63 -10.92
N ALA A 113 -13.97 20.13 -10.02
CA ALA A 113 -15.38 19.77 -9.94
C ALA A 113 -16.14 20.11 -11.24
N SER A 114 -15.91 21.29 -11.82
CA SER A 114 -16.56 21.68 -13.08
C SER A 114 -16.12 20.80 -14.25
N THR A 115 -14.84 20.47 -14.35
CA THR A 115 -14.30 19.64 -15.44
C THR A 115 -14.78 18.19 -15.33
N ILE A 116 -14.92 17.67 -14.09
CA ILE A 116 -15.52 16.35 -13.85
C ILE A 116 -16.98 16.35 -14.33
N ALA A 117 -17.76 17.38 -13.99
CA ALA A 117 -19.16 17.48 -14.41
C ALA A 117 -19.30 17.56 -15.94
N GLU A 118 -18.43 18.32 -16.61
CA GLU A 118 -18.40 18.44 -18.07
C GLU A 118 -18.07 17.10 -18.74
N ARG A 119 -16.99 16.44 -18.32
CA ARG A 119 -16.58 15.14 -18.90
C ARG A 119 -17.53 13.99 -18.58
N GLU A 120 -18.29 14.07 -17.50
CA GLU A 120 -19.30 13.05 -17.19
C GLU A 120 -20.41 13.01 -18.25
N VAL A 121 -20.72 14.14 -18.87
CA VAL A 121 -21.67 14.21 -19.99
C VAL A 121 -21.07 13.56 -21.24
N ASP A 122 -19.79 13.82 -21.55
CA ASP A 122 -19.12 13.31 -22.75
C ASP A 122 -18.80 11.80 -22.69
N ASN A 123 -18.55 11.26 -21.49
CA ASN A 123 -18.10 9.88 -21.31
C ASN A 123 -19.17 8.80 -21.53
N GLN A 124 -20.41 9.17 -21.87
CA GLN A 124 -21.44 8.20 -22.28
C GLN A 124 -21.11 7.52 -23.62
N ILE A 125 -20.15 8.05 -24.39
CA ILE A 125 -19.78 7.57 -25.74
C ILE A 125 -18.35 6.96 -25.76
N ALA A 126 -17.63 6.99 -24.63
CA ALA A 126 -16.22 6.60 -24.56
C ALA A 126 -16.00 5.07 -24.41
N SER A 127 -14.77 4.61 -24.70
CA SER A 127 -14.38 3.21 -24.53
C SER A 127 -14.30 2.80 -23.06
N ALA A 128 -14.57 1.52 -22.75
CA ALA A 128 -14.62 0.99 -21.38
C ALA A 128 -13.35 1.27 -20.54
N THR A 129 -12.18 1.29 -21.17
CA THR A 129 -10.90 1.61 -20.52
C THR A 129 -10.79 3.09 -20.15
N SER A 130 -11.28 3.99 -20.99
CA SER A 130 -11.28 5.43 -20.70
C SER A 130 -12.28 5.78 -19.58
N ILE A 131 -13.40 5.05 -19.52
CA ILE A 131 -14.43 5.20 -18.48
C ILE A 131 -13.89 4.80 -17.10
N SER A 132 -13.11 3.72 -16.99
CA SER A 132 -12.60 3.27 -15.69
C SER A 132 -11.54 4.22 -15.11
N GLU A 133 -10.64 4.76 -15.94
CA GLU A 133 -9.67 5.77 -15.53
C GLU A 133 -10.36 7.08 -15.11
N PHE A 134 -11.37 7.51 -15.86
CA PHE A 134 -12.16 8.69 -15.52
C PHE A 134 -12.91 8.50 -14.19
N ASN A 135 -13.59 7.37 -13.99
CA ASN A 135 -14.32 7.09 -12.75
C ASN A 135 -13.38 7.06 -11.54
N TYR A 136 -12.18 6.51 -11.71
CA TYR A 136 -11.16 6.55 -10.67
C TYR A 136 -10.67 7.99 -10.39
N ALA A 137 -10.41 8.78 -11.43
CA ALA A 137 -10.02 10.18 -11.30
C ALA A 137 -11.13 11.01 -10.63
N LYS A 138 -12.39 10.81 -11.00
CA LYS A 138 -13.57 11.44 -10.37
C LYS A 138 -13.63 11.13 -8.88
N ARG A 139 -13.46 9.87 -8.49
CA ARG A 139 -13.50 9.46 -7.07
C ARG A 139 -12.36 10.08 -6.24
N VAL A 140 -11.15 10.13 -6.79
CA VAL A 140 -9.96 10.58 -6.07
C VAL A 140 -9.84 12.10 -6.06
N LEU A 141 -10.03 12.77 -7.21
CA LEU A 141 -9.85 14.21 -7.35
C LEU A 141 -11.12 15.00 -6.99
N GLY A 142 -12.30 14.38 -7.00
CA GLY A 142 -13.57 15.02 -6.65
C GLY A 142 -13.75 15.25 -5.15
N ASP A 143 -13.02 14.53 -4.29
CA ASP A 143 -12.99 14.75 -2.84
C ASP A 143 -11.68 15.50 -2.46
N PRO A 144 -11.76 16.71 -1.87
CA PRO A 144 -10.57 17.47 -1.48
C PRO A 144 -9.60 16.70 -0.57
N SER A 145 -10.09 15.86 0.33
CA SER A 145 -9.27 15.08 1.27
C SER A 145 -8.51 13.96 0.55
N LEU A 146 -9.19 13.22 -0.32
CA LEU A 146 -8.55 12.17 -1.12
C LEU A 146 -7.58 12.76 -2.14
N ARG A 147 -7.91 13.92 -2.69
CA ARG A 147 -7.05 14.67 -3.60
C ARG A 147 -5.75 15.07 -2.91
N GLU A 148 -5.81 15.62 -1.69
CA GLU A 148 -4.61 15.97 -0.93
C GLU A 148 -3.72 14.74 -0.65
N GLN A 149 -4.32 13.63 -0.22
CA GLN A 149 -3.57 12.38 0.01
C GLN A 149 -2.90 11.87 -1.26
N TYR A 150 -3.61 11.96 -2.39
CA TYR A 150 -3.07 11.62 -3.70
C TYR A 150 -1.91 12.53 -4.08
N ASP A 151 -2.05 13.85 -3.90
CA ASP A 151 -1.03 14.85 -4.19
C ASP A 151 0.26 14.58 -3.37
N ARG A 152 0.12 14.34 -2.06
CA ARG A 152 1.26 14.00 -1.18
C ARG A 152 1.98 12.72 -1.63
N LYS A 153 1.23 11.65 -1.93
CA LYS A 153 1.80 10.38 -2.42
C LYS A 153 2.44 10.52 -3.80
N LEU A 154 1.83 11.31 -4.69
CA LEU A 154 2.37 11.55 -6.01
C LEU A 154 3.70 12.30 -5.92
N LEU A 155 3.77 13.33 -5.08
CA LEU A 155 4.98 14.12 -4.86
C LEU A 155 6.11 13.25 -4.31
N GLU A 156 5.81 12.39 -3.33
CA GLU A 156 6.77 11.42 -2.79
C GLU A 156 7.28 10.47 -3.89
N SER A 157 6.39 9.91 -4.70
CA SER A 157 6.78 9.02 -5.79
C SER A 157 7.67 9.70 -6.84
N VAL A 158 7.40 10.98 -7.12
CA VAL A 158 8.16 11.78 -8.08
C VAL A 158 9.51 12.17 -7.52
N ASN A 159 9.59 12.50 -6.23
CA ASN A 159 10.85 12.76 -5.53
C ASN A 159 11.75 11.53 -5.51
N ASN A 160 11.20 10.37 -5.13
CA ASN A 160 11.94 9.12 -5.09
C ASN A 160 12.48 8.73 -6.48
N GLU A 161 11.70 8.99 -7.54
CA GLU A 161 12.15 8.75 -8.91
C GLU A 161 13.27 9.70 -9.34
N MET A 162 13.19 11.00 -8.98
CA MET A 162 14.27 11.95 -9.26
C MET A 162 15.54 11.62 -8.47
N THR A 163 15.43 11.24 -7.20
CA THR A 163 16.57 10.79 -6.39
C THR A 163 17.20 9.54 -7.03
N ARG A 164 16.39 8.59 -7.49
CA ARG A 164 16.89 7.41 -8.20
C ARG A 164 17.60 7.76 -9.50
N ARG A 165 17.06 8.69 -10.30
CA ARG A 165 17.72 9.16 -11.53
C ARG A 165 19.03 9.87 -11.24
N ASN A 166 19.07 10.76 -10.24
CA ASN A 166 20.28 11.49 -9.87
C ASN A 166 21.36 10.55 -9.32
N ASN A 167 20.99 9.54 -8.53
CA ASN A 167 21.93 8.52 -8.05
C ASN A 167 22.42 7.57 -9.15
N LEU A 168 21.75 7.53 -10.30
CA LEU A 168 22.21 6.79 -11.48
C LEU A 168 23.22 7.57 -12.34
N VAL A 169 23.32 8.90 -12.15
CA VAL A 169 24.26 9.75 -12.91
C VAL A 169 25.66 9.74 -12.29
N ASP A 170 25.83 9.27 -11.06
CA ASP A 170 27.13 9.20 -10.36
C ASP A 170 27.90 7.87 -10.62
N TYR A 171 27.54 7.15 -11.69
CA TYR A 171 28.15 5.89 -12.10
C TYR A 171 28.70 5.95 -13.54
N GLU A 172 29.19 7.13 -13.98
CA GLU A 172 29.93 7.29 -15.24
C GLU A 172 31.41 6.88 -15.13
N ASP A 173 31.72 5.77 -14.45
CA ASP A 173 33.06 5.18 -14.50
C ASP A 173 33.03 3.63 -14.50
N LEU A 174 32.01 3.04 -15.15
CA LEU A 174 31.99 1.61 -15.47
C LEU A 174 32.08 1.39 -16.99
N PRO A 175 32.89 0.40 -17.44
CA PRO A 175 33.19 0.20 -18.85
C PRO A 175 31.93 -0.21 -19.61
N LYS A 176 31.75 0.42 -20.77
CA LYS A 176 30.69 0.19 -21.76
C LYS A 176 30.43 -1.31 -22.01
N ALA A 177 29.50 -1.89 -21.26
CA ALA A 177 28.92 -3.18 -21.57
C ALA A 177 27.83 -2.99 -22.63
N THR A 178 28.27 -3.15 -23.88
CA THR A 178 27.56 -3.86 -24.96
C THR A 178 26.13 -3.42 -25.33
N THR A 179 26.12 -2.55 -26.33
CA THR A 179 25.11 -2.34 -27.37
C THR A 179 24.72 -3.62 -28.14
N TRP A 180 24.07 -4.60 -27.50
CA TRP A 180 23.57 -5.81 -28.20
C TRP A 180 22.10 -5.70 -28.65
N LEU A 181 21.30 -4.81 -28.04
CA LEU A 181 19.85 -4.70 -28.31
C LEU A 181 19.47 -3.76 -29.47
N SER A 182 20.42 -3.08 -30.11
CA SER A 182 20.14 -2.17 -31.24
C SER A 182 20.31 -2.80 -32.63
N GLY A 183 20.72 -4.07 -32.72
CA GLY A 183 20.80 -4.78 -34.00
C GLY A 183 19.43 -5.34 -34.41
N HIS A 184 19.09 -5.29 -35.71
CA HIS A 184 17.84 -5.80 -36.31
C HIS A 184 17.43 -7.23 -35.89
N LYS A 185 18.32 -7.99 -35.26
CA LYS A 185 18.07 -9.32 -34.69
C LYS A 185 17.27 -9.30 -33.38
N GLY A 186 17.36 -8.24 -32.57
CA GLY A 186 16.60 -8.10 -31.32
C GLY A 186 15.09 -7.88 -31.55
N SER A 187 14.75 -7.16 -32.63
CA SER A 187 13.35 -6.93 -33.03
C SER A 187 12.64 -8.23 -33.42
N VAL A 188 13.36 -9.17 -34.03
CA VAL A 188 12.79 -10.47 -34.44
C VAL A 188 12.48 -11.32 -33.20
N VAL A 189 13.35 -11.32 -32.20
CA VAL A 189 13.12 -12.07 -30.96
C VAL A 189 11.90 -11.53 -30.21
N ILE A 190 11.74 -10.21 -30.10
CA ILE A 190 10.57 -9.59 -29.46
C ILE A 190 9.29 -9.87 -30.25
N GLY A 191 9.36 -9.84 -31.59
CA GLY A 191 8.23 -10.19 -32.45
C GLY A 191 7.77 -11.63 -32.27
N VAL A 192 8.70 -12.59 -32.25
CA VAL A 192 8.38 -14.02 -32.03
C VAL A 192 7.81 -14.23 -30.63
N LEU A 193 8.40 -13.61 -29.59
CA LEU A 193 7.89 -13.72 -28.22
C LEU A 193 6.47 -13.17 -28.08
N SER A 194 6.18 -12.05 -28.75
CA SER A 194 4.84 -11.44 -28.76
C SER A 194 3.82 -12.33 -29.48
N LEU A 195 4.21 -12.99 -30.58
CA LEU A 195 3.36 -13.92 -31.33
C LEU A 195 3.09 -15.20 -30.53
N VAL A 196 4.07 -15.71 -29.80
CA VAL A 196 3.89 -16.85 -28.89
C VAL A 196 2.95 -16.49 -27.74
N LEU A 197 3.10 -15.31 -27.14
CA LEU A 197 2.22 -14.83 -26.06
C LEU A 197 0.77 -14.64 -26.53
N LEU A 198 0.57 -14.02 -27.70
CA LEU A 198 -0.74 -13.86 -28.31
C LEU A 198 -1.35 -15.19 -28.74
N GLY A 199 -0.55 -16.14 -29.25
CA GLY A 199 -1.00 -17.48 -29.59
C GLY A 199 -1.44 -18.29 -28.36
N TYR A 200 -0.69 -18.18 -27.26
CA TYR A 200 -1.02 -18.86 -26.00
C TYR A 200 -2.32 -18.32 -25.38
N LEU A 201 -2.48 -16.99 -25.32
CA LEU A 201 -3.70 -16.36 -24.82
C LEU A 201 -4.92 -16.62 -25.73
N GLY A 202 -4.73 -16.68 -27.05
CA GLY A 202 -5.79 -17.00 -28.01
C GLY A 202 -6.31 -18.44 -27.89
N LEU A 203 -5.42 -19.39 -27.59
CA LEU A 203 -5.78 -20.80 -27.38
C LEU A 203 -6.64 -21.00 -26.14
N ASP A 204 -6.34 -20.34 -25.02
CA ASP A 204 -7.15 -20.43 -23.79
C ASP A 204 -8.54 -19.80 -23.98
N PHE A 205 -8.64 -18.70 -24.74
CA PHE A 205 -9.92 -18.08 -25.05
C PHE A 205 -10.81 -18.97 -25.94
N PHE A 206 -10.23 -19.68 -26.90
CA PHE A 206 -10.96 -20.66 -27.71
C PHE A 206 -11.37 -21.89 -26.91
N LYS A 207 -10.53 -22.34 -25.97
CA LYS A 207 -10.83 -23.48 -25.09
C LYS A 207 -12.00 -23.19 -24.15
N ALA A 208 -12.10 -21.97 -23.63
CA ALA A 208 -13.21 -21.51 -22.79
C ALA A 208 -14.53 -21.35 -23.57
N LYS A 209 -14.46 -21.04 -24.87
CA LYS A 209 -15.66 -20.93 -25.73
C LYS A 209 -16.17 -22.30 -26.18
N ASN A 210 -15.26 -23.24 -26.46
CA ASN A 210 -15.62 -24.61 -26.82
C ASN A 210 -16.14 -25.43 -25.64
N SER A 211 -15.66 -25.20 -24.41
CA SER A 211 -16.20 -25.91 -23.23
C SER A 211 -17.69 -25.59 -22.99
N HIS A 212 -18.11 -24.36 -23.28
CA HIS A 212 -19.50 -23.92 -23.16
C HIS A 212 -20.41 -24.50 -24.27
N SER A 213 -19.90 -24.64 -25.50
CA SER A 213 -20.67 -25.27 -26.58
C SER A 213 -20.78 -26.79 -26.38
N ILE A 214 -19.71 -27.43 -25.92
CA ILE A 214 -19.70 -28.86 -25.60
C ILE A 214 -20.66 -29.17 -24.44
N GLN A 215 -20.69 -28.34 -23.38
CA GLN A 215 -21.67 -28.53 -22.30
C GLN A 215 -23.12 -28.37 -22.77
N LYS A 216 -23.38 -27.47 -23.73
CA LYS A 216 -24.72 -27.27 -24.28
C LYS A 216 -25.15 -28.45 -25.17
N GLU A 217 -24.24 -28.96 -25.99
CA GLU A 217 -24.46 -30.13 -26.83
C GLU A 217 -24.66 -31.42 -26.00
N VAL A 218 -23.94 -31.58 -24.88
CA VAL A 218 -24.14 -32.69 -23.95
C VAL A 218 -25.54 -32.66 -23.31
N VAL A 219 -26.08 -31.47 -23.02
CA VAL A 219 -27.45 -31.30 -22.50
C VAL A 219 -28.50 -31.57 -23.58
N ASP A 220 -28.25 -31.18 -24.82
CA ASP A 220 -29.16 -31.43 -25.95
C ASP A 220 -29.17 -32.92 -26.34
N ILE A 221 -28.02 -33.61 -26.32
CA ILE A 221 -27.94 -35.07 -26.54
C ILE A 221 -28.64 -35.84 -25.42
N GLN A 222 -28.54 -35.41 -24.15
CA GLN A 222 -29.31 -36.01 -23.05
C GLN A 222 -30.83 -35.86 -23.24
N ARG A 223 -31.25 -34.77 -23.89
CA ARG A 223 -32.66 -34.50 -24.20
C ARG A 223 -33.16 -35.37 -25.36
N ASP A 224 -32.33 -35.62 -26.37
CA ASP A 224 -32.66 -36.49 -27.49
C ASP A 224 -32.65 -37.98 -27.09
N PHE A 225 -31.80 -38.36 -26.12
CA PHE A 225 -31.82 -39.70 -25.50
C PHE A 225 -33.13 -40.03 -24.77
N ALA A 226 -33.78 -39.03 -24.17
CA ALA A 226 -35.09 -39.21 -23.55
C ALA A 226 -36.21 -39.46 -24.58
N ASN A 227 -35.97 -39.12 -25.86
CA ASN A 227 -36.94 -39.21 -26.94
C ASN A 227 -36.69 -40.37 -27.92
N ALA A 228 -35.50 -40.99 -27.93
CA ALA A 228 -35.15 -42.06 -28.86
C ALA A 228 -35.40 -43.45 -28.26
N THR A 229 -36.60 -44.01 -28.48
CA THR A 229 -36.91 -45.43 -28.19
C THR A 229 -36.96 -46.25 -29.48
N THR A 230 -35.81 -46.73 -29.97
CA THR A 230 -35.75 -47.86 -30.91
C THR A 230 -34.46 -48.68 -30.77
N GLU A 231 -34.56 -50.00 -30.92
CA GLU A 231 -33.67 -51.01 -30.33
C GLU A 231 -32.34 -51.29 -31.05
N THR A 232 -32.09 -50.72 -32.23
CA THR A 232 -30.85 -50.91 -32.99
C THR A 232 -29.71 -49.95 -32.63
N ASP A 233 -29.98 -48.84 -31.92
CA ASP A 233 -28.96 -47.88 -31.46
C ASP A 233 -28.22 -48.30 -30.18
N ARG A 234 -28.71 -49.35 -29.49
CA ARG A 234 -28.17 -49.74 -28.18
C ARG A 234 -26.68 -50.08 -28.18
N VAL A 235 -26.15 -50.70 -29.24
CA VAL A 235 -24.73 -51.10 -29.29
C VAL A 235 -23.81 -49.89 -29.49
N GLU A 236 -24.23 -48.90 -30.28
CA GLU A 236 -23.48 -47.65 -30.49
C GLU A 236 -23.48 -46.80 -29.20
N THR A 237 -24.59 -46.82 -28.45
CA THR A 237 -24.68 -46.13 -27.16
C THR A 237 -23.78 -46.74 -26.08
N TYR A 238 -23.54 -48.06 -26.07
CA TYR A 238 -22.61 -48.66 -25.09
C TYR A 238 -21.15 -48.28 -25.36
N ALA A 239 -20.73 -48.21 -26.62
CA ALA A 239 -19.39 -47.76 -26.98
C ALA A 239 -19.17 -46.28 -26.63
N ASP A 240 -20.18 -45.44 -26.82
CA ASP A 240 -20.11 -44.02 -26.48
C ASP A 240 -20.11 -43.78 -24.95
N ILE A 241 -20.81 -44.62 -24.16
CA ILE A 241 -20.77 -44.60 -22.69
C ILE A 241 -19.36 -44.93 -22.17
N ASP A 242 -18.69 -45.93 -22.75
CA ASP A 242 -17.35 -46.36 -22.33
C ASP A 242 -16.27 -45.32 -22.68
N ILE A 243 -16.38 -44.69 -23.86
CA ILE A 243 -15.52 -43.57 -24.26
C ILE A 243 -15.74 -42.35 -23.35
N LYS A 244 -16.99 -42.06 -22.96
CA LYS A 244 -17.30 -40.95 -22.05
C LYS A 244 -16.85 -41.22 -20.61
N GLN A 245 -16.96 -42.46 -20.12
CA GLN A 245 -16.45 -42.84 -18.82
C GLN A 245 -14.92 -42.74 -18.75
N SER A 246 -14.22 -43.26 -19.76
CA SER A 246 -12.76 -43.14 -19.83
C SER A 246 -12.30 -41.68 -19.96
N ALA A 247 -13.01 -40.84 -20.72
CA ALA A 247 -12.72 -39.41 -20.80
C ALA A 247 -12.93 -38.67 -19.46
N ALA A 248 -13.98 -39.03 -18.70
CA ALA A 248 -14.25 -38.48 -17.38
C ALA A 248 -13.18 -38.90 -16.36
N GLU A 249 -12.71 -40.14 -16.42
CA GLU A 249 -11.62 -40.65 -15.57
C GLU A 249 -10.30 -39.93 -15.84
N ILE A 250 -9.92 -39.76 -17.12
CA ILE A 250 -8.74 -38.98 -17.52
C ILE A 250 -8.84 -37.52 -17.07
N ALA A 251 -10.03 -36.92 -17.13
CA ALA A 251 -10.24 -35.54 -16.67
C ALA A 251 -10.09 -35.40 -15.15
N MET A 252 -10.62 -36.36 -14.37
CA MET A 252 -10.45 -36.40 -12.92
C MET A 252 -8.99 -36.61 -12.53
N GLU A 253 -8.27 -37.46 -13.24
CA GLU A 253 -6.85 -37.72 -12.96
C GLU A 253 -5.98 -36.49 -13.25
N ARG A 254 -6.26 -35.74 -14.32
CA ARG A 254 -5.61 -34.44 -14.58
C ARG A 254 -5.87 -33.44 -13.47
N GLN A 255 -7.13 -33.30 -13.01
CA GLN A 255 -7.44 -32.39 -11.90
C GLN A 255 -6.70 -32.78 -10.62
N ARG A 256 -6.57 -34.08 -10.34
CA ARG A 256 -5.81 -34.57 -9.19
C ARG A 256 -4.33 -34.22 -9.30
N GLN A 257 -3.72 -34.41 -10.47
CA GLN A 257 -2.33 -34.03 -10.72
C GLN A 257 -2.11 -32.51 -10.57
N GLU A 258 -3.02 -31.70 -11.09
CA GLU A 258 -2.97 -30.24 -10.94
C GLU A 258 -3.07 -29.82 -9.47
N TYR A 259 -3.96 -30.47 -8.70
CA TYR A 259 -4.08 -30.23 -7.27
C TYR A 259 -2.80 -30.62 -6.53
N GLU A 260 -2.20 -31.78 -6.82
CA GLU A 260 -0.95 -32.23 -6.21
C GLU A 260 0.24 -31.32 -6.55
N LEU A 261 0.31 -30.79 -7.77
CA LEU A 261 1.34 -29.81 -8.14
C LEU A 261 1.12 -28.48 -7.41
N ARG A 262 -0.13 -28.05 -7.28
CA ARG A 262 -0.49 -26.82 -6.56
C ARG A 262 -0.19 -26.92 -5.06
N THR A 263 -0.43 -28.06 -4.43
CA THR A 263 -0.09 -28.25 -3.02
C THR A 263 1.42 -28.27 -2.82
N ARG A 264 2.18 -29.00 -3.67
CA ARG A 264 3.66 -29.01 -3.61
C ARG A 264 4.26 -27.62 -3.77
N THR A 265 3.74 -26.79 -4.68
CA THR A 265 4.23 -25.43 -4.88
C THR A 265 3.93 -24.52 -3.68
N LEU A 266 2.77 -24.66 -3.05
CA LEU A 266 2.43 -23.94 -1.82
C LEU A 266 3.31 -24.36 -0.63
N ASP A 267 3.56 -25.67 -0.48
CA ASP A 267 4.43 -26.18 0.58
C ASP A 267 5.87 -25.72 0.38
N GLN A 268 6.36 -25.70 -0.87
CA GLN A 268 7.68 -25.14 -1.19
C GLN A 268 7.76 -23.65 -0.84
N GLN A 269 6.72 -22.86 -1.14
CA GLN A 269 6.68 -21.45 -0.77
C GLN A 269 6.67 -21.24 0.75
N ARG A 270 5.94 -22.07 1.51
CA ARG A 270 5.93 -22.04 2.98
C ARG A 270 7.32 -22.35 3.53
N TYR A 271 7.97 -23.39 3.03
CA TYR A 271 9.32 -23.77 3.43
C TYR A 271 10.35 -22.66 3.15
N GLU A 272 10.25 -21.99 1.99
CA GLU A 272 11.12 -20.85 1.68
C GLU A 272 10.88 -19.64 2.59
N GLN A 273 9.62 -19.36 2.95
CA GLN A 273 9.29 -18.30 3.90
C GLN A 273 9.84 -18.60 5.30
N GLU A 274 9.71 -19.85 5.75
CA GLU A 274 10.22 -20.29 7.05
C GLU A 274 11.75 -20.13 7.13
N ARG A 275 12.50 -20.54 6.09
CA ARG A 275 13.95 -20.29 6.02
C ARG A 275 14.32 -18.81 6.04
N ARG A 276 13.55 -17.96 5.37
CA ARG A 276 13.78 -16.50 5.41
C ARG A 276 13.57 -15.95 6.82
N TYR A 277 12.55 -16.44 7.50
CA TYR A 277 12.26 -16.04 8.87
C TYR A 277 13.36 -16.49 9.85
N GLU A 278 13.83 -17.72 9.73
CA GLU A 278 14.94 -18.26 10.54
C GLU A 278 16.24 -17.45 10.34
N THR A 279 16.60 -17.20 9.08
CA THR A 279 17.81 -16.41 8.76
C THR A 279 17.70 -14.95 9.24
N GLU A 280 16.50 -14.36 9.20
CA GLU A 280 16.25 -13.03 9.75
C GLU A 280 16.34 -13.02 11.29
N GLN A 281 15.80 -14.03 11.96
CA GLN A 281 15.93 -14.18 13.41
C GLN A 281 17.39 -14.34 13.84
N GLU A 282 18.17 -15.17 13.13
CA GLU A 282 19.58 -15.37 13.42
C GLU A 282 20.38 -14.07 13.24
N ARG A 283 20.09 -13.32 12.17
CA ARG A 283 20.69 -12.00 11.94
C ARG A 283 20.35 -11.00 13.04
N LEU A 284 19.11 -10.97 13.50
CA LEU A 284 18.69 -10.11 14.62
C LEU A 284 19.37 -10.51 15.93
N ARG A 285 19.56 -11.81 16.18
CA ARG A 285 20.27 -12.32 17.35
C ARG A 285 21.74 -11.90 17.33
N LEU A 286 22.43 -12.11 16.22
CA LEU A 286 23.82 -11.66 16.04
C LEU A 286 23.95 -10.14 16.19
N GLN A 287 22.98 -9.37 15.69
CA GLN A 287 22.99 -7.91 15.85
C GLN A 287 22.86 -7.49 17.31
N ARG A 288 22.03 -8.18 18.11
CA ARG A 288 21.89 -7.94 19.56
C ARG A 288 23.18 -8.30 20.29
N GLU A 289 23.77 -9.44 20.00
CA GLU A 289 25.05 -9.87 20.59
C GLU A 289 26.16 -8.86 20.28
N GLN A 290 26.29 -8.39 19.03
CA GLN A 290 27.25 -7.34 18.67
C GLN A 290 26.97 -6.00 19.37
N ALA A 291 25.71 -5.64 19.56
CA ALA A 291 25.35 -4.42 20.29
C ALA A 291 25.74 -4.53 21.78
N GLU A 292 25.51 -5.69 22.40
CA GLU A 292 25.91 -5.97 23.78
C GLU A 292 27.44 -5.97 23.94
N GLU A 293 28.18 -6.60 23.03
CA GLU A 293 29.64 -6.55 23.04
C GLU A 293 30.19 -5.12 22.93
N ARG A 294 29.58 -4.28 22.08
CA ARG A 294 29.95 -2.87 21.98
C ARG A 294 29.68 -2.12 23.27
N ARG A 295 28.57 -2.40 23.96
CA ARG A 295 28.25 -1.78 25.25
C ARG A 295 29.26 -2.20 26.32
N LEU A 296 29.57 -3.49 26.43
CA LEU A 296 30.58 -4.00 27.35
C LEU A 296 31.97 -3.42 27.05
N GLN A 297 32.34 -3.26 25.78
CA GLN A 297 33.60 -2.64 25.40
C GLN A 297 33.64 -1.14 25.76
N GLN A 298 32.53 -0.42 25.58
CA GLN A 298 32.42 0.98 26.00
C GLN A 298 32.52 1.13 27.52
N GLU A 299 31.87 0.25 28.27
CA GLU A 299 31.94 0.21 29.73
C GLU A 299 33.37 -0.03 30.21
N LYS A 300 34.06 -1.06 29.67
CA LYS A 300 35.48 -1.30 29.96
C LYS A 300 36.36 -0.09 29.66
N ARG A 301 36.15 0.56 28.51
CA ARG A 301 36.90 1.79 28.15
C ARG A 301 36.60 2.94 29.12
N ALA A 302 35.35 3.07 29.58
CA ALA A 302 34.97 4.09 30.55
C ALA A 302 35.62 3.82 31.92
N GLU A 303 35.66 2.57 32.37
CA GLU A 303 36.35 2.14 33.59
C GLU A 303 37.87 2.35 33.50
N GLU A 304 38.50 2.01 32.37
CA GLU A 304 39.91 2.28 32.13
C GLU A 304 40.20 3.79 32.17
N MET A 305 39.34 4.60 31.55
CA MET A 305 39.43 6.05 31.59
C MET A 305 39.26 6.59 33.01
N SER A 306 38.34 6.07 33.82
CA SER A 306 38.18 6.49 35.21
C SER A 306 39.39 6.11 36.06
N LEU A 307 39.94 4.91 35.87
CA LEU A 307 41.17 4.47 36.54
C LEU A 307 42.37 5.34 36.14
N GLN A 308 42.48 5.73 34.87
CA GLN A 308 43.53 6.65 34.43
C GLN A 308 43.39 8.04 35.04
N LYS A 309 42.16 8.57 35.12
CA LYS A 309 41.88 9.85 35.79
C LYS A 309 42.27 9.79 37.26
N GLU A 310 41.92 8.71 37.96
CA GLU A 310 42.28 8.50 39.36
C GLU A 310 43.80 8.40 39.55
N LYS A 311 44.52 7.68 38.68
CA LYS A 311 46.00 7.64 38.71
C LYS A 311 46.61 9.03 38.51
N ARG A 312 46.09 9.84 37.58
CA ARG A 312 46.56 11.22 37.36
C ARG A 312 46.29 12.11 38.57
N TYR A 313 45.11 11.98 39.17
CA TYR A 313 44.74 12.68 40.39
C TYR A 313 45.73 12.38 41.53
N TRP A 314 45.97 11.10 41.84
CA TRP A 314 46.89 10.72 42.90
C TRP A 314 48.35 11.10 42.61
N SER A 315 48.77 11.02 41.35
CA SER A 315 50.09 11.50 40.93
C SER A 315 50.24 13.01 41.16
N CYS A 316 49.23 13.82 40.83
CA CYS A 316 49.21 15.26 41.10
C CYS A 316 49.25 15.55 42.61
N VAL A 317 48.43 14.85 43.41
CA VAL A 317 48.39 15.05 44.87
C VAL A 317 49.75 14.76 45.50
N ASN A 318 50.38 13.64 45.12
CA ASN A 318 51.71 13.27 45.62
C ASN A 318 52.77 14.32 45.24
N GLN A 319 52.69 14.91 44.04
CA GLN A 319 53.59 15.98 43.62
C GLN A 319 53.36 17.29 44.37
N GLN A 320 52.12 17.64 44.75
CA GLN A 320 51.85 18.85 45.53
C GLN A 320 52.29 18.71 47.00
N LEU A 321 52.23 17.49 47.55
CA LEU A 321 52.66 17.21 48.93
C LEU A 321 54.18 17.27 49.14
N THR A 322 54.99 17.21 48.07
CA THR A 322 56.45 17.40 48.18
C THR A 322 56.86 18.87 48.27
N ILE A 323 55.94 19.83 48.04
CA ILE A 323 56.21 21.26 48.12
C ILE A 323 56.10 21.70 49.59
N PRO A 324 57.15 22.29 50.20
CA PRO A 324 57.08 22.78 51.58
C PRO A 324 56.02 23.89 51.72
N ASN A 325 55.28 23.85 52.83
CA ASN A 325 54.18 24.77 53.18
C ASN A 325 52.83 24.57 52.46
N VAL A 326 52.65 23.50 51.66
CA VAL A 326 51.32 23.16 51.10
C VAL A 326 50.55 22.27 52.07
N THR A 327 49.34 22.69 52.46
CA THR A 327 48.44 21.87 53.29
C THR A 327 47.78 20.77 52.45
N THR A 328 47.45 19.63 53.07
CA THR A 328 46.76 18.51 52.40
C THR A 328 45.48 18.97 51.70
N HIS A 329 44.72 19.87 52.33
CA HIS A 329 43.50 20.43 51.74
C HIS A 329 43.79 21.24 50.46
N ALA A 330 44.85 22.06 50.46
CA ALA A 330 45.23 22.85 49.29
C ALA A 330 45.72 21.95 48.13
N ALA A 331 46.44 20.87 48.43
CA ALA A 331 46.84 19.87 47.44
C ALA A 331 45.64 19.20 46.76
N TYR A 332 44.64 18.77 47.54
CA TYR A 332 43.41 18.16 46.99
C TYR A 332 42.59 19.14 46.14
N SER A 333 42.46 20.40 46.57
CA SER A 333 41.72 21.42 45.82
C SER A 333 42.36 21.71 44.45
N ARG A 334 43.70 21.77 44.39
CA ARG A 334 44.44 22.03 43.14
C ARG A 334 44.38 20.87 42.16
N CYS A 335 44.39 19.64 42.65
CA CYS A 335 44.31 18.44 41.81
C CYS A 335 42.87 18.02 41.47
N GLY A 336 41.85 18.71 42.00
CA GLY A 336 40.44 18.38 41.78
C GLY A 336 40.01 18.33 40.32
N ALA A 337 40.69 19.05 39.42
CA ALA A 337 40.40 19.06 37.98
C ALA A 337 40.68 17.73 37.26
N TYR A 338 41.42 16.79 37.88
CA TYR A 338 41.69 15.46 37.32
C TYR A 338 40.62 14.42 37.65
N ARG A 339 39.65 14.78 38.50
CA ARG A 339 38.49 13.96 38.87
C ARG A 339 37.31 14.36 37.97
#